data_AF-A0A0K0XSX8-F1
#
_entry.id   AF-A0A0K0XSX8-F1
#
_cell.length_a   1.000
_cell.length_b   1.000
_cell.length_c   1.000
_cell.angle_alpha   90.00
_cell.angle_beta   90.00
_cell.angle_gamma   90.00
#
_symmetry.space_group_name_H-M   'P 1'
#
loop_
_entity.id
_entity.type
_entity.pdbx_description
1 polymer ?
#
loop_
_entity_poly.entity_id
_entity_poly.type
_entity_poly.pdbx_seq_one_letter_code
_entity_poly.pdbx_strand_id
1 'polypeptide(L)'
;MRENGILRIVARFLIPLIMLFALYIQFHGEYSPGGGFQAGVVFAAAWILFVLIYGLDAALDVIPERAMYVLMLVGVMLYCAVGIAGVLMGGHFLEYTPLLDDPKAAQQFGIITVEFGIGITVATVVMLIFTLFVRRRELLTDSEEQG
;
A
#
# COMPACT_ATOMS: atom_id res chain seq x y z
N MET A 1 -15.93 19.40 -4.41
CA MET A 1 -14.57 19.75 -4.90
C MET A 1 -14.47 19.89 -6.43
N ARG A 2 -15.45 19.41 -7.22
CA ARG A 2 -15.38 19.28 -8.69
C ARG A 2 -15.13 20.57 -9.49
N GLU A 3 -15.27 21.76 -8.90
CA GLU A 3 -15.06 23.05 -9.59
C GLU A 3 -13.86 23.88 -9.08
N ASN A 4 -13.12 23.41 -8.08
CA ASN A 4 -11.98 24.15 -7.54
C ASN A 4 -10.68 23.83 -8.28
N GLY A 5 -10.41 24.57 -9.36
CA GLY A 5 -9.21 24.40 -10.19
C GLY A 5 -7.89 24.47 -9.41
N ILE A 6 -7.83 25.31 -8.36
CA ILE A 6 -6.66 25.44 -7.48
C ILE A 6 -6.33 24.10 -6.81
N LEU A 7 -7.35 23.42 -6.26
CA LEU A 7 -7.15 22.17 -5.54
C LEU A 7 -6.65 21.06 -6.47
N ARG A 8 -7.15 21.03 -7.71
CA ARG A 8 -6.71 20.07 -8.73
C ARG A 8 -5.24 20.29 -9.12
N ILE A 9 -4.82 21.54 -9.27
CA ILE A 9 -3.42 21.89 -9.55
C ILE A 9 -2.52 21.47 -8.40
N VAL A 10 -2.88 21.84 -7.16
CA VAL A 10 -2.09 21.51 -5.97
C VAL A 10 -1.99 19.99 -5.76
N ALA A 11 -3.11 19.26 -5.90
CA ALA A 11 -3.13 17.81 -5.75
C ALA A 11 -2.28 17.09 -6.82
N ARG A 12 -2.26 17.59 -8.06
CA ARG A 12 -1.41 17.05 -9.13
C ARG A 12 0.07 17.06 -8.78
N PHE A 13 0.53 18.03 -7.99
CA PHE A 13 1.90 18.10 -7.47
C PHE A 13 2.08 17.32 -6.15
N LEU A 14 1.10 17.38 -5.24
CA LEU A 14 1.20 16.72 -3.94
C LEU A 14 1.17 15.19 -4.03
N ILE A 15 0.29 14.61 -4.86
CA ILE A 15 0.16 13.15 -4.96
C ILE A 15 1.50 12.46 -5.27
N PRO A 16 2.25 12.84 -6.32
CA PRO A 16 3.55 12.21 -6.59
C PRO A 16 4.57 12.48 -5.47
N LEU A 17 4.51 13.63 -4.78
CA LEU A 17 5.38 13.94 -3.65
C LEU A 17 5.09 13.03 -2.44
N ILE A 18 3.81 12.82 -2.10
CA ILE A 18 3.40 11.93 -1.02
C ILE A 18 3.79 10.48 -1.35
N MET A 19 3.64 10.06 -2.61
CA MET A 19 4.05 8.74 -3.07
C MET A 19 5.57 8.54 -2.98
N LEU A 20 6.35 9.55 -3.37
CA LEU A 20 7.81 9.53 -3.19
C LEU A 20 8.19 9.46 -1.71
N PHE A 21 7.47 10.20 -0.86
CA PHE A 21 7.69 10.15 0.59
C PHE A 21 7.33 8.79 1.20
N ALA A 22 6.27 8.13 0.72
CA ALA A 22 5.95 6.75 1.11
C ALA A 22 7.08 5.78 0.75
N LEU A 23 7.66 5.90 -0.45
CA LEU A 23 8.82 5.11 -0.85
C LEU A 23 10.05 5.40 0.01
N TYR A 24 10.27 6.67 0.38
CA TYR A 24 11.34 7.04 1.32
C TYR A 24 11.16 6.31 2.67
N ILE A 25 9.95 6.33 3.26
CA ILE A 25 9.65 5.62 4.52
C ILE A 25 9.87 4.11 4.37
N GLN A 26 9.48 3.54 3.23
CA GLN A 26 9.64 2.11 2.95
C GLN A 26 11.11 1.67 2.94
N PHE A 27 11.99 2.45 2.30
CA PHE A 27 13.40 2.08 2.15
C PHE A 27 14.29 2.57 3.32
N HIS A 28 13.78 3.45 4.19
CA HIS A 28 14.53 3.98 5.35
C HIS A 28 13.95 3.52 6.71
N GLY A 29 13.10 2.49 6.71
CA GLY A 29 12.52 1.91 7.92
C GLY A 29 13.57 1.34 8.89
N GLU A 30 14.73 0.92 8.39
CA GLU A 30 15.83 0.39 9.23
C GLU A 30 16.64 1.48 9.96
N TYR A 31 16.61 2.73 9.45
CA TYR A 31 17.42 3.84 9.97
C TYR A 31 16.60 4.90 10.72
N SER A 32 15.28 4.90 10.54
CA SER A 32 14.38 5.93 11.08
C SER A 32 13.06 5.31 11.55
N PRO A 33 12.28 5.96 12.43
CA PRO A 33 10.92 5.53 12.72
C PRO A 33 10.13 5.45 11.42
N GLY A 34 9.72 4.23 11.02
CA GLY A 34 9.29 3.98 9.66
C GLY A 34 8.88 2.52 9.42
N GLY A 35 8.99 2.11 8.16
CA GLY A 35 8.78 0.74 7.71
C GLY A 35 7.52 0.55 6.86
N GLY A 36 7.32 -0.71 6.44
CA GLY A 36 6.29 -1.09 5.47
C GLY A 36 4.87 -0.65 5.82
N PHE A 37 4.45 -0.81 7.08
CA PHE A 37 3.10 -0.44 7.50
C PHE A 37 2.83 1.06 7.29
N GLN A 38 3.73 1.92 7.77
CA GLN A 38 3.56 3.38 7.69
C GLN A 38 3.63 3.86 6.23
N ALA A 39 4.58 3.31 5.46
CA ALA A 39 4.67 3.58 4.02
C ALA A 39 3.38 3.20 3.29
N GLY A 40 2.79 2.04 3.60
CA GLY A 40 1.52 1.59 3.03
C GLY A 40 0.36 2.53 3.33
N VAL A 41 0.25 3.03 4.57
CA VAL A 41 -0.78 4.00 4.96
C VAL A 41 -0.62 5.33 4.22
N VAL A 42 0.62 5.85 4.10
CA VAL A 42 0.90 7.10 3.38
C VAL A 42 0.59 6.96 1.89
N PHE A 43 0.93 5.81 1.29
CA PHE A 43 0.56 5.50 -0.10
C PHE A 43 -0.96 5.47 -0.28
N ALA A 44 -1.69 4.79 0.61
CA ALA A 44 -3.15 4.77 0.56
C ALA A 44 -3.76 6.17 0.72
N ALA A 45 -3.17 7.03 1.57
CA ALA A 45 -3.60 8.41 1.72
C ALA A 45 -3.43 9.23 0.42
N ALA A 46 -2.33 9.03 -0.33
CA ALA A 46 -2.15 9.65 -1.63
C ALA A 46 -3.20 9.19 -2.65
N TRP A 47 -3.52 7.90 -2.65
CA TRP A 47 -4.58 7.35 -3.50
C TRP A 47 -5.97 7.86 -3.11
N ILE A 48 -6.28 7.95 -1.81
CA ILE A 48 -7.53 8.54 -1.32
C ILE A 48 -7.63 10.01 -1.72
N LEU A 49 -6.54 10.78 -1.60
CA LEU A 49 -6.50 12.15 -2.11
C LEU A 49 -6.81 12.20 -3.61
N PHE A 50 -6.28 11.26 -4.40
CA PHE A 50 -6.63 11.15 -5.81
C PHE A 50 -8.14 10.94 -6.01
N VAL A 51 -8.76 10.01 -5.27
CA VAL A 51 -10.22 9.78 -5.33
C VAL A 51 -11.01 11.03 -4.98
N LEU A 52 -10.63 11.76 -3.93
CA LEU A 52 -11.33 12.97 -3.49
C LEU A 52 -11.29 14.10 -4.54
N ILE A 53 -10.24 14.15 -5.35
CA ILE A 53 -10.03 15.20 -6.36
C ILE A 53 -10.60 14.84 -7.73
N TYR A 54 -10.38 13.58 -8.15
CA TYR A 54 -10.70 13.13 -9.51
C TYR A 54 -11.94 12.24 -9.58
N GLY A 55 -12.46 11.78 -8.44
CA GLY A 55 -13.59 10.86 -8.36
C GLY A 55 -13.14 9.40 -8.25
N LEU A 56 -14.06 8.53 -7.81
CA LEU A 56 -13.80 7.11 -7.61
C LEU A 56 -13.57 6.38 -8.95
N ASP A 57 -14.39 6.67 -9.97
CA ASP A 57 -14.25 6.02 -11.29
C ASP A 57 -12.85 6.23 -11.88
N ALA A 58 -12.38 7.47 -11.89
CA ALA A 58 -11.04 7.81 -12.37
C ALA A 58 -9.93 7.13 -11.54
N ALA A 59 -10.16 6.89 -10.24
CA ALA A 59 -9.19 6.19 -9.40
C ALA A 59 -9.17 4.68 -9.65
N LEU A 60 -10.33 4.09 -9.94
CA LEU A 60 -10.49 2.68 -10.30
C LEU A 60 -9.97 2.37 -11.71
N ASP A 61 -9.96 3.36 -12.61
CA ASP A 61 -9.25 3.26 -13.90
C ASP A 61 -7.72 3.13 -13.72
N VAL A 62 -7.17 3.72 -12.66
CA VAL A 62 -5.73 3.64 -12.34
C VAL A 62 -5.41 2.38 -11.54
N ILE A 63 -6.14 2.10 -10.47
CA ILE A 63 -6.00 0.90 -9.65
C ILE A 63 -7.37 0.25 -9.49
N PRO A 64 -7.69 -0.77 -10.30
CA PRO A 64 -8.98 -1.44 -10.21
C PRO A 64 -9.09 -2.24 -8.92
N GLU A 65 -10.32 -2.41 -8.44
CA GLU A 65 -10.60 -3.15 -7.20
C GLU A 65 -10.01 -4.56 -7.21
N ARG A 66 -10.06 -5.25 -8.37
CA ARG A 66 -9.43 -6.56 -8.56
C ARG A 66 -7.92 -6.52 -8.32
N ALA A 67 -7.23 -5.46 -8.75
CA ALA A 67 -5.80 -5.31 -8.48
C ALA A 67 -5.53 -5.12 -6.99
N MET A 68 -6.39 -4.40 -6.25
CA MET A 68 -6.26 -4.27 -4.80
C MET A 68 -6.32 -5.64 -4.10
N TYR A 69 -7.29 -6.49 -4.46
CA TYR A 69 -7.38 -7.86 -3.94
C TYR A 69 -6.15 -8.70 -4.26
N VAL A 70 -5.69 -8.68 -5.52
CA VAL A 70 -4.50 -9.45 -5.93
C VAL A 70 -3.26 -8.97 -5.21
N LEU A 71 -3.02 -7.66 -5.15
CA LEU A 71 -1.85 -7.08 -4.49
C LEU A 71 -1.85 -7.36 -2.98
N MET A 72 -3.01 -7.31 -2.33
CA MET A 72 -3.15 -7.71 -0.92
C MET A 72 -2.66 -9.15 -0.70
N LEU A 73 -3.11 -10.10 -1.54
CA LEU A 73 -2.67 -11.49 -1.47
C LEU A 73 -1.17 -11.63 -1.77
N VAL A 74 -0.67 -10.92 -2.78
CA VAL A 74 0.76 -10.92 -3.13
C VAL A 74 1.62 -10.42 -1.97
N GLY A 75 1.19 -9.38 -1.26
CA GLY A 75 1.90 -8.85 -0.10
C GLY A 75 2.01 -9.87 1.04
N VAL A 76 0.91 -10.54 1.38
CA VAL A 76 0.90 -11.62 2.39
C VAL A 76 1.73 -12.82 1.92
N MET A 77 1.62 -13.20 0.65
CA MET A 77 2.41 -14.30 0.09
C MET A 77 3.91 -13.99 0.11
N LEU A 78 4.33 -12.74 -0.12
CA LEU A 78 5.72 -12.33 -0.02
C LEU A 78 6.25 -12.50 1.41
N TYR A 79 5.49 -12.05 2.41
CA TYR A 79 5.82 -12.26 3.83
C TYR A 79 6.03 -13.75 4.15
N CYS A 80 5.07 -14.59 3.76
CA CYS A 80 5.12 -16.03 3.98
C CYS A 80 6.28 -16.68 3.22
N ALA A 81 6.54 -16.28 1.98
CA ALA A 81 7.59 -16.82 1.15
C ALA A 81 8.97 -16.58 1.75
N VAL A 82 9.24 -15.37 2.28
CA VAL A 82 10.51 -15.08 2.97
C VAL A 82 10.66 -15.94 4.22
N GLY A 83 9.61 -16.06 5.04
CA GLY A 83 9.65 -16.89 6.24
C GLY A 83 9.85 -18.38 5.95
N ILE A 84 9.21 -18.91 4.91
CA ILE A 84 9.37 -20.30 4.47
C ILE A 84 10.77 -20.53 3.88
N ALA A 85 11.31 -19.57 3.12
CA ALA A 85 12.65 -19.67 2.54
C ALA A 85 13.73 -19.89 3.62
N GLY A 86 13.65 -19.15 4.74
CA GLY A 86 14.56 -19.34 5.88
C GLY A 86 14.49 -20.75 6.46
N VAL A 87 13.29 -21.32 6.57
CA VAL A 87 13.09 -22.72 7.04
C VAL A 87 13.64 -23.74 6.06
N LEU A 88 13.40 -23.56 4.76
CA LEU A 88 13.91 -24.46 3.72
C LEU A 88 15.44 -24.48 3.66
N MET A 89 16.08 -23.39 4.08
CA MET A 89 17.54 -23.24 4.19
C MET A 89 18.11 -23.73 5.53
N GLY A 90 17.28 -24.31 6.41
CA GLY A 90 17.71 -24.92 7.67
C GLY A 90 17.65 -24.01 8.90
N GLY A 91 17.10 -22.79 8.77
CA GLY A 91 16.83 -21.89 9.90
C GLY A 91 15.40 -21.98 10.43
N HIS A 92 15.03 -20.99 11.25
CA HIS A 92 13.68 -20.80 11.76
C HIS A 92 12.82 -19.87 10.88
N PHE A 93 11.51 -19.88 11.09
CA PHE A 93 10.61 -18.98 10.37
C PHE A 93 10.96 -17.51 10.67
N LEU A 94 11.16 -16.73 9.60
CA LEU A 94 11.67 -15.34 9.64
C LEU A 94 13.07 -15.19 10.25
N GLU A 95 13.85 -16.27 10.28
CA GLU A 95 15.28 -16.18 10.44
C GLU A 95 15.91 -15.82 9.11
N TYR A 96 16.54 -14.64 9.05
CA TYR A 96 17.07 -14.10 7.80
C TYR A 96 18.51 -14.53 7.51
N THR A 97 19.28 -14.91 8.54
CA THR A 97 20.69 -15.33 8.43
C THR A 97 20.96 -16.34 7.30
N PRO A 98 20.11 -17.36 7.07
CA PRO A 98 20.35 -18.35 6.02
C PRO A 98 20.14 -17.83 4.58
N LEU A 99 19.57 -16.63 4.38
CA LEU A 99 19.23 -16.13 3.04
C LEU A 99 20.45 -15.65 2.23
N LEU A 100 21.50 -15.17 2.89
CA LEU A 100 22.72 -14.65 2.27
C LEU A 100 23.95 -15.02 3.12
N ASP A 101 25.12 -15.09 2.49
CA ASP A 101 26.36 -15.48 3.16
C ASP A 101 26.82 -14.47 4.23
N ASP A 102 26.55 -13.17 4.02
CA ASP A 102 26.81 -12.12 5.02
C ASP A 102 25.59 -11.96 5.93
N PRO A 103 25.69 -12.28 7.24
CA PRO A 103 24.58 -12.19 8.19
C PRO A 103 23.92 -10.81 8.24
N LYS A 104 24.72 -9.73 8.11
CA LYS A 104 24.17 -8.37 8.17
C LYS A 104 23.36 -8.05 6.93
N ALA A 105 23.90 -8.36 5.74
CA ALA A 105 23.18 -8.20 4.49
C ALA A 105 21.91 -9.05 4.45
N ALA A 106 21.97 -10.28 4.96
CA ALA A 106 20.83 -11.19 5.05
C ALA A 106 19.69 -10.59 5.89
N GLN A 107 20.01 -10.06 7.07
CA GLN A 107 19.07 -9.39 7.95
C GLN A 107 18.40 -8.18 7.27
N GLN A 108 19.19 -7.29 6.66
CA GLN A 108 18.68 -6.09 6.00
C GLN A 108 17.77 -6.45 4.81
N PHE A 109 18.21 -7.38 3.97
CA PHE A 109 17.44 -7.86 2.83
C PHE A 109 16.12 -8.51 3.27
N GLY A 110 16.17 -9.39 4.26
CA GLY A 110 14.98 -10.06 4.81
C GLY A 110 13.96 -9.07 5.36
N ILE A 111 14.41 -8.13 6.21
CA ILE A 111 13.54 -7.11 6.80
C ILE A 111 12.91 -6.23 5.72
N ILE A 112 13.70 -5.66 4.80
CA ILE A 112 13.17 -4.78 3.73
C ILE A 112 12.15 -5.52 2.87
N THR A 113 12.41 -6.78 2.54
CA THR A 113 11.50 -7.59 1.70
C THR A 113 10.19 -7.91 2.41
N VAL A 114 10.26 -8.30 3.69
CA VAL A 114 9.08 -8.57 4.52
C VAL A 114 8.26 -7.30 4.72
N GLU A 115 8.91 -6.19 5.03
CA GLU A 115 8.25 -4.90 5.17
C GLU A 115 7.60 -4.44 3.86
N PHE A 116 8.23 -4.68 2.71
CA PHE A 116 7.63 -4.36 1.42
C PHE A 116 6.31 -5.14 1.19
N GLY A 117 6.28 -6.43 1.56
CA GLY A 117 5.06 -7.23 1.52
C GLY A 117 3.96 -6.70 2.45
N ILE A 118 4.34 -6.30 3.67
CA ILE A 118 3.44 -5.65 4.63
C ILE A 118 2.92 -4.32 4.05
N GLY A 119 3.78 -3.49 3.46
CA GLY A 119 3.40 -2.19 2.90
C GLY A 119 2.40 -2.30 1.75
N ILE A 120 2.60 -3.26 0.83
CA ILE A 120 1.64 -3.55 -0.24
C ILE A 120 0.28 -3.96 0.36
N THR A 121 0.30 -4.88 1.32
CA THR A 121 -0.92 -5.38 1.97
C THR A 121 -1.67 -4.25 2.66
N VAL A 122 -0.97 -3.43 3.46
CA VAL A 122 -1.57 -2.32 4.19
C VAL A 122 -2.13 -1.26 3.24
N ALA A 123 -1.37 -0.86 2.21
CA ALA A 123 -1.84 0.12 1.24
C ALA A 123 -3.15 -0.34 0.58
N THR A 124 -3.17 -1.57 0.07
CA THR A 124 -4.29 -2.11 -0.69
C THR A 124 -5.51 -2.40 0.18
N VAL A 125 -5.32 -2.86 1.43
CA VAL A 125 -6.41 -3.03 2.40
C VAL A 125 -7.06 -1.70 2.72
N VAL A 126 -6.29 -0.65 3.02
CA VAL A 126 -6.82 0.67 3.35
C VAL A 126 -7.56 1.28 2.16
N MET A 127 -6.99 1.17 0.95
CA MET A 127 -7.63 1.61 -0.30
C MET A 127 -8.95 0.86 -0.55
N LEU A 128 -8.96 -0.46 -0.35
CA LEU A 128 -10.14 -1.29 -0.56
C LEU A 128 -11.24 -0.93 0.45
N ILE A 129 -10.90 -0.80 1.73
CA ILE A 129 -11.85 -0.35 2.76
C ILE A 129 -12.48 0.98 2.35
N PHE A 130 -11.67 1.96 1.97
CA PHE A 130 -12.17 3.26 1.52
C PHE A 130 -13.09 3.14 0.30
N THR A 131 -12.68 2.36 -0.71
CA THR A 131 -13.48 2.11 -1.92
C THR A 131 -14.85 1.53 -1.59
N LEU A 132 -14.89 0.53 -0.71
CA LEU A 132 -16.14 -0.12 -0.29
C LEU A 132 -17.06 0.84 0.47
N PHE A 133 -16.50 1.73 1.31
CA PHE A 133 -17.27 2.76 1.99
C PHE A 133 -17.88 3.78 1.03
N VAL A 134 -17.10 4.26 0.05
CA VAL A 134 -17.58 5.23 -0.94
C VAL A 134 -18.70 4.63 -1.81
N ARG A 135 -18.50 3.41 -2.33
CA ARG A 135 -19.52 2.71 -3.12
C ARG A 135 -20.81 2.45 -2.35
N ARG A 136 -20.70 2.05 -1.07
CA ARG A 136 -21.88 1.84 -0.24
C ARG A 136 -22.70 3.12 -0.09
N ARG A 137 -22.05 4.29 -0.03
CA ARG A 137 -22.75 5.58 0.02
C ARG A 137 -23.47 5.89 -1.29
N GLU A 138 -22.84 5.67 -2.43
CA GLU A 138 -23.45 5.91 -3.75
C GLU A 138 -24.70 5.05 -3.95
N LEU A 139 -24.66 3.77 -3.57
CA LEU A 139 -25.82 2.87 -3.64
C LEU A 139 -27.00 3.33 -2.78
N LEU A 140 -26.74 3.93 -1.60
CA LEU A 140 -27.79 4.44 -0.73
C LEU A 140 -28.43 5.70 -1.32
N THR A 141 -27.64 6.64 -1.85
CA THR A 141 -28.17 7.85 -2.49
C THR A 141 -29.04 7.51 -3.71
N ASP A 142 -28.63 6.54 -4.54
CA ASP A 142 -29.40 6.14 -5.72
C ASP A 142 -30.73 5.48 -5.34
N SER A 143 -30.79 4.80 -4.19
CA SER A 143 -32.02 4.18 -3.69
C SER A 143 -33.03 5.17 -3.10
N GLU A 144 -32.54 6.29 -2.53
CA GLU A 144 -33.40 7.37 -2.02
C GLU A 144 -33.99 8.23 -3.14
N GLU A 145 -33.27 8.42 -4.25
CA GLU A 145 -33.78 9.17 -5.41
C GLU A 145 -34.82 8.41 -6.25
N GLN A 146 -34.93 7.08 -6.07
CA GLN A 146 -35.86 6.22 -6.82
C GLN A 146 -37.15 5.86 -6.06
N GLY A 147 -37.31 6.27 -4.79
CA GLY A 147 -38.48 6.02 -3.95
C GLY A 147 -39.37 7.25 -3.77
#